data_AF-A0A928RP14-F1
#
_entry.id   AF-A0A928RP14-F1
#
_cell.length_a   1.000
_cell.length_b   1.000
_cell.length_c   1.000
_cell.angle_alpha   90.00
_cell.angle_beta   90.00
_cell.angle_gamma   90.00
#
_symmetry.space_group_name_H-M   'P 1'
#
loop_
_entity.id
_entity.type
_entity.pdbx_description
1 polymer ?
#
loop_
_entity_poly.entity_id
_entity_poly.type
_entity_poly.pdbx_seq_one_letter_code
_entity_poly.pdbx_strand_id
1 'polypeptide(L)'
;MEKKFEESLCFAYEKHKNQKRKGSGLPYMVHIYDVVKILIENGADEKTLTAGALHDTVEDTGTSLIELESLFGTEVADMVNVLSERKSLPYSERKHIQAMRIRKADRKTKMVKCADCLSNLRDTFKECNRPNFWERFNAPKQDIEKHYSETIDAIADLEGMAMYAEVKEVFNKIFISTKGKFCTDCNLMKRLPDPDPNDWFCDDDEKYVCGVTGKVLSEANRPYEKQPTPPDCPILDK
;
A
#
# COMPACT_ATOMS: atom_id res chain seq x y z
N MET A 1 -16.82 -24.76 15.44
CA MET A 1 -15.71 -23.79 15.43
C MET A 1 -14.81 -24.16 16.59
N GLU A 2 -13.52 -24.25 16.29
CA GLU A 2 -12.51 -24.86 17.15
C GLU A 2 -11.99 -23.84 18.18
N LYS A 3 -11.68 -24.35 19.36
CA LYS A 3 -11.50 -23.59 20.61
C LYS A 3 -10.37 -22.55 20.55
N LYS A 4 -9.34 -22.77 19.73
CA LYS A 4 -8.11 -21.95 19.74
C LYS A 4 -8.28 -20.60 19.05
N PHE A 5 -9.02 -20.53 17.96
CA PHE A 5 -9.28 -19.26 17.29
C PHE A 5 -10.18 -18.34 18.14
N GLU A 6 -11.19 -18.87 18.81
CA GLU A 6 -12.02 -18.08 19.73
C GLU A 6 -11.21 -17.58 20.93
N GLU A 7 -10.35 -18.44 21.50
CA GLU A 7 -9.41 -18.07 22.57
C GLU A 7 -8.44 -16.96 22.14
N SER A 8 -7.98 -16.96 20.89
CA SER A 8 -7.04 -15.94 20.39
C SER A 8 -7.69 -14.57 20.21
N LEU A 9 -8.97 -14.52 19.82
CA LEU A 9 -9.73 -13.27 19.78
C LEU A 9 -9.90 -12.66 21.18
N CYS A 10 -10.24 -13.48 22.17
CA CYS A 10 -10.32 -13.04 23.57
C CYS A 10 -8.97 -12.54 24.09
N PHE A 11 -7.89 -13.27 23.79
CA PHE A 11 -6.53 -12.87 24.15
C PHE A 11 -6.13 -11.55 23.51
N ALA A 12 -6.35 -11.40 22.21
CA ALA A 12 -6.04 -10.17 21.47
C ALA A 12 -6.85 -8.97 22.01
N TYR A 13 -8.13 -9.17 22.32
CA TYR A 13 -8.95 -8.15 22.95
C TYR A 13 -8.35 -7.68 24.28
N GLU A 14 -8.00 -8.60 25.18
CA GLU A 14 -7.43 -8.23 26.48
C GLU A 14 -6.10 -7.50 26.37
N LYS A 15 -5.24 -7.92 25.43
CA LYS A 15 -3.93 -7.31 25.18
C LYS A 15 -4.04 -5.91 24.57
N HIS A 16 -5.02 -5.70 23.67
CA HIS A 16 -5.22 -4.44 22.96
C HIS A 16 -6.34 -3.55 23.54
N LYS A 17 -6.96 -3.89 24.67
CA LYS A 17 -8.17 -3.21 25.20
C LYS A 17 -8.04 -1.70 25.41
N ASN A 18 -6.82 -1.22 25.65
CA ASN A 18 -6.53 0.21 25.84
C ASN A 18 -5.91 0.86 24.59
N GLN A 19 -5.64 0.09 23.54
CA GLN A 19 -5.07 0.58 22.29
C GLN A 19 -6.16 1.12 21.36
N LYS A 20 -5.86 2.23 20.71
CA LYS A 20 -6.70 2.85 19.69
C LYS A 20 -5.95 2.86 18.35
N ARG A 21 -6.70 2.78 17.25
CA ARG A 21 -6.14 2.97 15.91
C ARG A 21 -5.61 4.38 15.75
N LYS A 22 -4.44 4.50 15.13
CA LYS A 22 -3.83 5.80 14.82
C LYS A 22 -4.73 6.59 13.87
N GLY A 23 -5.08 7.81 14.27
CA GLY A 23 -5.86 8.76 13.48
C GLY A 23 -7.38 8.64 13.63
N SER A 24 -8.00 7.46 13.47
CA SER A 24 -9.45 7.33 13.65
C SER A 24 -9.89 7.30 15.12
N GLY A 25 -9.00 6.91 16.04
CA GLY A 25 -9.30 6.83 17.48
C GLY A 25 -10.22 5.66 17.87
N LEU A 26 -10.63 4.82 16.91
CA LEU A 26 -11.44 3.63 17.15
C LEU A 26 -10.65 2.59 17.97
N PRO A 27 -11.34 1.72 18.75
CA PRO A 27 -10.68 0.61 19.43
C PRO A 27 -9.86 -0.25 18.46
N TYR A 28 -8.67 -0.69 18.86
CA TYR A 28 -7.79 -1.47 17.99
C TYR A 28 -8.44 -2.78 17.51
N MET A 29 -9.36 -3.32 18.30
CA MET A 29 -10.15 -4.51 17.96
C MET A 29 -10.88 -4.40 16.61
N VAL A 30 -11.21 -3.19 16.15
CA VAL A 30 -11.80 -2.98 14.81
C VAL A 30 -10.86 -3.45 13.69
N HIS A 31 -9.56 -3.20 13.83
CA HIS A 31 -8.55 -3.67 12.87
C HIS A 31 -8.42 -5.19 12.90
N ILE A 32 -8.32 -5.77 14.10
CA ILE A 32 -8.19 -7.22 14.29
C ILE A 32 -9.41 -7.92 13.67
N TYR A 33 -10.61 -7.40 13.90
CA TYR A 33 -11.83 -7.92 13.28
C TYR A 33 -11.79 -7.84 11.75
N ASP A 34 -11.37 -6.71 11.18
CA ASP A 34 -11.29 -6.53 9.73
C ASP A 34 -10.26 -7.49 9.09
N VAL A 35 -9.08 -7.65 9.71
CA VAL A 35 -8.06 -8.62 9.28
C VAL A 35 -8.60 -10.05 9.27
N VAL A 36 -9.21 -10.48 10.38
CA VAL A 36 -9.81 -11.81 10.51
C VAL A 36 -10.93 -12.01 9.49
N LYS A 37 -11.79 -11.00 9.30
CA LYS A 37 -12.86 -11.04 8.30
C LYS A 37 -12.31 -11.24 6.88
N ILE A 38 -11.29 -10.46 6.49
CA ILE A 38 -10.64 -10.58 5.18
C ILE A 38 -10.07 -11.99 4.99
N LEU A 39 -9.44 -12.56 6.02
CA LEU A 39 -8.89 -13.91 5.95
C LEU A 39 -9.98 -14.98 5.78
N ILE A 40 -11.10 -14.87 6.51
CA ILE A 40 -12.26 -15.77 6.36
C ILE A 40 -12.81 -15.70 4.92
N GLU A 41 -13.00 -14.49 4.39
CA GLU A 41 -13.51 -14.28 3.02
C GLU A 41 -12.56 -14.84 1.94
N ASN A 42 -11.28 -15.05 2.27
CA ASN A 42 -10.26 -15.60 1.38
C ASN A 42 -9.88 -17.06 1.72
N GLY A 43 -10.72 -17.77 2.49
CA GLY A 43 -10.59 -19.21 2.73
C GLY A 43 -9.40 -19.61 3.61
N ALA A 44 -8.97 -18.72 4.52
CA ALA A 44 -7.91 -19.02 5.47
C ALA A 44 -8.29 -20.16 6.45
N ASP A 45 -7.32 -21.01 6.78
CA ASP A 45 -7.50 -22.03 7.81
C ASP A 45 -7.43 -21.43 9.23
N GLU A 46 -7.81 -22.22 10.24
CA GLU A 46 -7.88 -21.74 11.62
C GLU A 46 -6.54 -21.22 12.16
N LYS A 47 -5.42 -21.85 11.82
CA LYS A 47 -4.10 -21.39 12.27
C LYS A 47 -3.76 -20.03 11.67
N THR A 48 -4.12 -19.82 10.40
CA THR A 48 -3.97 -18.53 9.72
C THR A 48 -4.88 -17.48 10.35
N LEU A 49 -6.13 -17.82 10.67
CA LEU A 49 -7.06 -16.94 11.39
C LEU A 49 -6.54 -16.57 12.79
N THR A 50 -5.99 -17.55 13.50
CA THR A 50 -5.40 -17.39 14.84
C THR A 50 -4.19 -16.45 14.77
N ALA A 51 -3.29 -16.64 13.80
CA ALA A 51 -2.17 -15.73 13.57
C ALA A 51 -2.64 -14.32 13.17
N GLY A 52 -3.68 -14.21 12.34
CA GLY A 52 -4.29 -12.93 11.99
C GLY A 52 -4.86 -12.19 13.19
N ALA A 53 -5.51 -12.89 14.12
CA ALA A 53 -6.00 -12.30 15.36
C ALA A 53 -4.88 -11.79 16.28
N LEU A 54 -3.69 -12.41 16.21
CA LEU A 54 -2.58 -12.17 17.14
C LEU A 54 -1.43 -11.33 16.56
N HIS A 55 -1.46 -10.98 15.28
CA HIS A 55 -0.28 -10.54 14.52
C HIS A 55 0.49 -9.36 15.13
N ASP A 56 -0.19 -8.43 15.79
CA ASP A 56 0.41 -7.25 16.42
C ASP A 56 0.68 -7.39 17.92
N THR A 57 0.25 -8.50 18.55
CA THR A 57 0.35 -8.65 20.02
C THR A 57 1.79 -8.60 20.52
N VAL A 58 2.72 -9.22 19.79
CA VAL A 58 4.15 -9.18 20.12
C VAL A 58 4.73 -7.78 19.92
N GLU A 59 4.27 -7.07 18.89
CA GLU A 59 4.79 -5.75 18.53
C GLU A 59 4.29 -4.63 19.47
N ASP A 60 3.03 -4.71 19.91
CA ASP A 60 2.34 -3.58 20.55
C ASP A 60 1.95 -3.79 22.02
N THR A 61 1.92 -5.03 22.52
CA THR A 61 1.31 -5.32 23.84
C THR A 61 2.26 -5.98 24.84
N GLY A 62 3.54 -6.13 24.49
CA GLY A 62 4.54 -6.81 25.33
C GLY A 62 4.33 -8.33 25.43
N THR A 63 3.51 -8.91 24.55
CA THR A 63 3.32 -10.36 24.46
C THR A 63 4.62 -11.01 23.98
N SER A 64 5.00 -12.13 24.60
CA SER A 64 6.21 -12.86 24.19
C SER A 64 5.89 -13.98 23.20
N LEU A 65 6.85 -14.34 22.34
CA LEU A 65 6.69 -15.50 21.45
C LEU A 65 6.54 -16.81 22.22
N ILE A 66 7.19 -16.93 23.38
CA ILE A 66 7.09 -18.10 24.26
C ILE A 66 5.65 -18.23 24.81
N GLU A 67 5.02 -17.12 25.18
CA GLU A 67 3.62 -17.09 25.61
C GLU A 67 2.70 -17.55 24.47
N LEU A 68 2.90 -17.04 23.25
CA LEU A 68 2.11 -17.46 22.10
C LEU A 68 2.30 -18.93 21.73
N GLU A 69 3.54 -19.43 21.79
CA GLU A 69 3.84 -20.82 21.52
C GLU A 69 3.14 -21.74 22.54
N SER A 70 3.18 -21.38 23.83
CA SER A 70 2.55 -22.17 24.88
C SER A 70 1.02 -22.23 24.75
N LEU A 71 0.38 -21.15 24.30
CA LEU A 71 -1.09 -21.06 24.22
C LEU A 71 -1.60 -21.58 22.86
N PHE A 72 -1.02 -21.09 21.77
CA PHE A 72 -1.55 -21.27 20.42
C PHE A 72 -0.74 -22.26 19.58
N GLY A 73 0.50 -22.55 19.97
CA GLY A 73 1.39 -23.52 19.33
C GLY A 73 2.45 -22.86 18.44
N THR A 74 3.50 -23.62 18.13
CA THR A 74 4.70 -23.14 17.43
C THR A 74 4.39 -22.54 16.05
N GLU A 75 3.54 -23.18 15.24
CA GLU A 75 3.20 -22.66 13.89
C GLU A 75 2.59 -21.25 13.94
N VAL A 76 1.73 -20.96 14.93
CA VAL A 76 1.15 -19.62 15.10
C VAL A 76 2.20 -18.64 15.59
N ALA A 77 3.02 -19.03 16.57
CA ALA A 77 4.09 -18.18 17.09
C ALA A 77 5.12 -17.82 16.00
N ASP A 78 5.45 -18.75 15.12
CA ASP A 78 6.37 -18.53 13.99
C ASP A 78 5.79 -17.54 12.97
N MET A 79 4.52 -17.68 12.61
CA MET A 79 3.84 -16.71 11.74
C MET A 79 3.87 -15.30 12.36
N VAL A 80 3.48 -15.16 13.64
CA VAL A 80 3.46 -13.86 14.34
C VAL A 80 4.87 -13.27 14.46
N ASN A 81 5.90 -14.10 14.71
CA ASN A 81 7.29 -13.66 14.74
C ASN A 81 7.71 -13.02 13.40
N VAL A 82 7.38 -13.67 12.28
CA VAL A 82 7.69 -13.15 10.93
C VAL A 82 6.98 -11.82 10.66
N LEU A 83 5.73 -11.69 11.13
CA LEU A 83 4.91 -10.49 10.96
C LEU A 83 5.37 -9.30 11.83
N SER A 84 5.96 -9.57 13.00
CA SER A 84 6.35 -8.54 13.97
C SER A 84 7.60 -7.74 13.55
N GLU A 85 7.61 -6.43 13.81
CA GLU A 85 8.77 -5.55 13.60
C GLU A 85 9.75 -5.52 14.79
N ARG A 86 11.02 -5.25 14.48
CA ARG A 86 12.02 -4.88 15.49
C ARG A 86 12.11 -3.36 15.61
N LYS A 87 11.37 -2.77 16.55
CA LYS A 87 11.25 -1.31 16.75
C LYS A 87 12.55 -0.56 17.08
N SER A 88 13.70 -1.24 17.23
CA SER A 88 15.01 -0.63 17.52
C SER A 88 15.74 -0.01 16.33
N LEU A 89 15.34 -0.30 15.08
CA LEU A 89 15.96 0.25 13.87
C LEU A 89 15.16 1.45 13.34
N PRO A 90 15.69 2.30 12.42
CA PRO A 90 14.93 3.35 11.72
C PRO A 90 13.73 2.83 10.92
N TYR A 91 12.72 3.67 10.69
CA TYR A 91 11.44 3.25 10.05
C TYR A 91 11.65 2.51 8.73
N SER A 92 12.33 3.14 7.77
CA SER A 92 12.50 2.58 6.43
C SER A 92 13.29 1.27 6.44
N GLU A 93 14.25 1.13 7.35
CA GLU A 93 15.02 -0.11 7.52
C GLU A 93 14.18 -1.24 8.13
N ARG A 94 13.38 -0.94 9.18
CA ARG A 94 12.44 -1.92 9.76
C ARG A 94 11.47 -2.46 8.72
N LYS A 95 10.87 -1.55 7.94
CA LYS A 95 9.90 -1.89 6.90
C LYS A 95 10.52 -2.73 5.79
N HIS A 96 11.74 -2.39 5.36
CA HIS A 96 12.47 -3.15 4.36
C HIS A 96 12.81 -4.57 4.85
N ILE A 97 13.34 -4.70 6.08
CA ILE A 97 13.65 -6.00 6.69
C ILE A 97 12.39 -6.86 6.82
N GLN A 98 11.27 -6.27 7.25
CA GLN A 98 9.99 -6.98 7.31
C GLN A 98 9.58 -7.50 5.93
N ALA A 99 9.62 -6.67 4.88
CA ALA A 99 9.31 -7.10 3.52
C ALA A 99 10.20 -8.27 3.06
N MET A 100 11.50 -8.26 3.39
CA MET A 100 12.42 -9.36 3.05
C MET A 100 12.10 -10.66 3.81
N ARG A 101 11.68 -10.57 5.07
CA ARG A 101 11.22 -11.73 5.85
C ARG A 101 9.92 -12.29 5.27
N ILE A 102 8.96 -11.41 4.97
CA ILE A 102 7.66 -11.78 4.37
C ILE A 102 7.86 -12.43 3.00
N ARG A 103 8.78 -11.94 2.17
CA ARG A 103 9.07 -12.53 0.86
C ARG A 103 9.45 -14.02 0.94
N LYS A 104 10.16 -14.40 2.00
CA LYS A 104 10.60 -15.78 2.28
C LYS A 104 9.60 -16.60 3.10
N ALA A 105 8.53 -15.98 3.59
CA ALA A 105 7.55 -16.63 4.44
C ALA A 105 6.66 -17.58 3.64
N ASP A 106 5.98 -18.48 4.34
CA ASP A 106 5.00 -19.37 3.74
C ASP A 106 3.74 -18.60 3.27
N ARG A 107 2.92 -19.28 2.47
CA ARG A 107 1.70 -18.68 1.91
C ARG A 107 0.76 -18.17 3.00
N LYS A 108 0.61 -18.90 4.11
CA LYS A 108 -0.28 -18.54 5.22
C LYS A 108 0.13 -17.24 5.89
N THR A 109 1.42 -17.09 6.21
CA THR A 109 1.96 -15.84 6.78
C THR A 109 1.73 -14.66 5.83
N LYS A 110 1.95 -14.87 4.53
CA LYS A 110 1.70 -13.84 3.51
C LYS A 110 0.23 -13.47 3.41
N MET A 111 -0.69 -14.43 3.55
CA MET A 111 -2.13 -14.14 3.61
C MET A 111 -2.46 -13.21 4.79
N VAL A 112 -1.89 -13.47 5.98
CA VAL A 112 -2.06 -12.57 7.14
C VAL A 112 -1.52 -11.18 6.84
N LYS A 113 -0.31 -11.07 6.27
CA LYS A 113 0.26 -9.77 5.91
C LYS A 113 -0.56 -9.03 4.85
N CYS A 114 -1.14 -9.76 3.90
CA CYS A 114 -2.02 -9.21 2.88
C CYS A 114 -3.29 -8.61 3.51
N ALA A 115 -3.90 -9.33 4.45
CA ALA A 115 -5.08 -8.87 5.18
C ALA A 115 -4.80 -7.65 6.07
N ASP A 116 -3.68 -7.66 6.82
CA ASP A 116 -3.18 -6.50 7.57
C ASP A 116 -3.00 -5.28 6.65
N CYS A 117 -2.26 -5.46 5.55
CA CYS A 117 -2.03 -4.43 4.55
C CYS A 117 -3.34 -3.86 3.99
N LEU A 118 -4.28 -4.73 3.62
CA LEU A 118 -5.58 -4.32 3.09
C LEU A 118 -6.40 -3.52 4.11
N SER A 119 -6.45 -3.98 5.36
CA SER A 119 -7.16 -3.26 6.43
C SER A 119 -6.58 -1.85 6.66
N ASN A 120 -5.25 -1.73 6.65
CA ASN A 120 -4.56 -0.45 6.79
C ASN A 120 -4.76 0.47 5.59
N LEU A 121 -4.72 -0.07 4.37
CA LEU A 121 -4.96 0.69 3.14
C LEU A 121 -6.42 1.15 3.06
N ARG A 122 -7.40 0.30 3.41
CA ARG A 122 -8.82 0.70 3.44
C ARG A 122 -9.08 1.84 4.42
N ASP A 123 -8.49 1.80 5.61
CA ASP A 123 -8.58 2.89 6.59
C ASP A 123 -7.90 4.17 6.07
N THR A 124 -6.72 4.02 5.47
CA THR A 124 -5.99 5.13 4.86
C THR A 124 -6.81 5.77 3.74
N PHE A 125 -7.39 4.99 2.83
CA PHE A 125 -8.17 5.49 1.71
C PHE A 125 -9.40 6.30 2.13
N LYS A 126 -10.07 5.90 3.21
CA LYS A 126 -11.23 6.64 3.76
C LYS A 126 -10.86 8.03 4.25
N GLU A 127 -9.62 8.22 4.65
CA GLU A 127 -9.17 9.35 5.46
C GLU A 127 -8.13 10.22 4.75
N CYS A 128 -7.46 9.71 3.71
CA CYS A 128 -6.28 10.35 3.10
C CYS A 128 -6.53 11.70 2.42
N ASN A 129 -7.80 12.03 2.15
CA ASN A 129 -8.21 13.32 1.59
C ASN A 129 -8.51 14.38 2.68
N ARG A 130 -8.51 13.99 3.97
CA ARG A 130 -8.70 14.95 5.05
C ARG A 130 -7.46 15.85 5.19
N PRO A 131 -7.63 17.13 5.52
CA PRO A 131 -6.50 18.03 5.80
C PRO A 131 -5.57 17.43 6.85
N ASN A 132 -4.26 17.59 6.66
CA ASN A 132 -3.20 17.18 7.59
C ASN A 132 -3.16 15.67 7.90
N PHE A 133 -3.89 14.82 7.16
CA PHE A 133 -3.91 13.37 7.38
C PHE A 133 -2.50 12.76 7.41
N TRP A 134 -1.63 13.17 6.48
CA TRP A 134 -0.28 12.63 6.36
C TRP A 134 0.66 13.06 7.49
N GLU A 135 0.36 14.16 8.19
CA GLU A 135 1.15 14.65 9.33
C GLU A 135 1.01 13.76 10.58
N ARG A 136 -0.01 12.89 10.62
CA ARG A 136 -0.23 11.95 11.73
C ARG A 136 0.79 10.80 11.78
N PHE A 137 1.55 10.59 10.70
CA PHE A 137 2.52 9.51 10.59
C PHE A 137 3.92 10.00 10.98
N ASN A 138 4.69 9.11 11.61
CA ASN A 138 6.08 9.38 11.97
C ASN A 138 7.06 9.23 10.79
N ALA A 139 6.56 9.05 9.57
CA ALA A 139 7.33 8.85 8.35
C ALA A 139 6.71 9.66 7.20
N PRO A 140 7.52 10.20 6.27
CA PRO A 140 7.02 10.88 5.07
C PRO A 140 6.11 9.99 4.22
N LYS A 141 5.17 10.59 3.48
CA LYS A 141 4.26 9.87 2.58
C LYS A 141 5.00 8.97 1.59
N GLN A 142 6.14 9.42 1.06
CA GLN A 142 6.97 8.68 0.11
C GLN A 142 7.57 7.41 0.73
N ASP A 143 7.97 7.47 2.01
CA ASP A 143 8.49 6.29 2.72
C ASP A 143 7.37 5.29 3.04
N ILE A 144 6.16 5.78 3.29
CA ILE A 144 4.97 4.95 3.46
C ILE A 144 4.60 4.27 2.14
N GLU A 145 4.60 5.00 1.03
CA GLU A 145 4.38 4.48 -0.32
C GLU A 145 5.38 3.36 -0.65
N LYS A 146 6.67 3.62 -0.44
CA LYS A 146 7.74 2.65 -0.65
C LYS A 146 7.54 1.39 0.20
N HIS A 147 7.21 1.55 1.49
CA HIS A 147 6.92 0.41 2.37
C HIS A 147 5.80 -0.47 1.83
N TYR A 148 4.68 0.13 1.41
CA TYR A 148 3.56 -0.62 0.85
C TYR A 148 3.93 -1.29 -0.47
N SER A 149 4.65 -0.60 -1.37
CA SER A 149 5.13 -1.18 -2.61
C SER A 149 6.01 -2.43 -2.36
N GLU A 150 7.00 -2.33 -1.48
CA GLU A 150 7.88 -3.46 -1.14
C GLU A 150 7.11 -4.62 -0.50
N THR A 151 6.09 -4.31 0.30
CA THR A 151 5.22 -5.32 0.93
C THR A 151 4.36 -6.03 -0.12
N ILE A 152 3.77 -5.30 -1.06
CA ILE A 152 2.96 -5.84 -2.16
C ILE A 152 3.80 -6.76 -3.05
N ASP A 153 5.05 -6.38 -3.33
CA ASP A 153 5.99 -7.21 -4.07
C ASP A 153 6.40 -8.46 -3.28
N ALA A 154 6.52 -8.37 -1.96
CA ALA A 154 6.90 -9.49 -1.09
C ALA A 154 5.80 -10.57 -1.00
N ILE A 155 4.54 -10.20 -1.24
CA ILE A 155 3.38 -11.11 -1.22
C ILE A 155 2.82 -11.41 -2.62
N ALA A 156 3.58 -11.15 -3.68
CA ALA A 156 3.13 -11.27 -5.07
C ALA A 156 2.73 -12.71 -5.49
N ASP A 157 3.17 -13.73 -4.77
CA ASP A 157 2.73 -15.13 -4.95
C ASP A 157 1.26 -15.37 -4.51
N LEU A 158 0.61 -14.37 -3.93
CA LEU A 158 -0.84 -14.37 -3.70
C LEU A 158 -1.65 -13.89 -4.91
N GLU A 159 -1.01 -13.62 -6.06
CA GLU A 159 -1.71 -13.30 -7.31
C GLU A 159 -2.83 -14.32 -7.59
N GLY A 160 -4.00 -13.81 -8.01
CA GLY A 160 -5.22 -14.60 -8.16
C GLY A 160 -6.14 -14.63 -6.92
N MET A 161 -5.68 -14.22 -5.74
CA MET A 161 -6.55 -14.01 -4.58
C MET A 161 -7.24 -12.64 -4.61
N ALA A 162 -8.51 -12.61 -4.22
CA ALA A 162 -9.32 -11.39 -4.24
C ALA A 162 -8.72 -10.29 -3.35
N MET A 163 -8.28 -10.62 -2.13
CA MET A 163 -7.64 -9.65 -1.24
C MET A 163 -6.36 -9.04 -1.84
N TYR A 164 -5.55 -9.82 -2.57
CA TYR A 164 -4.32 -9.32 -3.17
C TYR A 164 -4.62 -8.34 -4.31
N ALA A 165 -5.63 -8.66 -5.14
CA ALA A 165 -6.10 -7.75 -6.18
C ALA A 165 -6.60 -6.42 -5.58
N GLU A 166 -7.36 -6.48 -4.49
CA GLU A 166 -7.88 -5.30 -3.82
C GLU A 166 -6.76 -4.45 -3.17
N VAL A 167 -5.76 -5.08 -2.55
CA VAL A 167 -4.59 -4.36 -2.04
C VAL A 167 -3.95 -3.51 -3.12
N LYS A 168 -3.70 -4.08 -4.31
CA LYS A 168 -3.14 -3.35 -5.45
C LYS A 168 -4.05 -2.20 -5.89
N GLU A 169 -5.36 -2.45 -5.96
CA GLU A 169 -6.34 -1.43 -6.35
C GLU A 169 -6.35 -0.24 -5.38
N VAL A 170 -6.47 -0.50 -4.08
CA VAL A 170 -6.54 0.54 -3.05
C VAL A 170 -5.20 1.27 -2.92
N PHE A 171 -4.08 0.56 -2.99
CA PHE A 171 -2.74 1.17 -3.04
C PHE A 171 -2.62 2.17 -4.20
N ASN A 172 -3.04 1.76 -5.40
CA ASN A 172 -3.02 2.63 -6.58
C ASN A 172 -3.91 3.87 -6.39
N LYS A 173 -5.07 3.72 -5.75
CA LYS A 173 -5.97 4.85 -5.45
C LYS A 173 -5.43 5.82 -4.38
N ILE A 174 -4.53 5.40 -3.49
CA ILE A 174 -3.97 6.27 -2.45
C ILE A 174 -2.70 6.99 -2.94
N PHE A 175 -1.79 6.23 -3.55
CA PHE A 175 -0.42 6.67 -3.80
C PHE A 175 -0.18 7.03 -5.27
N ILE A 176 -0.79 6.27 -6.19
CA ILE A 176 -0.61 6.49 -7.63
C ILE A 176 -1.69 7.43 -8.19
N SER A 177 -2.84 7.59 -7.50
CA SER A 177 -4.09 8.15 -8.03
C SER A 177 -3.91 9.29 -9.03
N THR A 178 -4.11 8.90 -10.30
CA THR A 178 -4.47 9.69 -11.48
C THR A 178 -4.40 11.21 -11.34
N LYS A 179 -3.27 11.80 -11.69
CA LYS A 179 -3.29 13.01 -12.53
C LYS A 179 -3.71 12.65 -13.96
N GLY A 180 -4.87 12.00 -14.12
CA GLY A 180 -5.49 11.86 -15.43
C GLY A 180 -6.16 13.18 -15.77
N LYS A 181 -5.60 13.97 -16.69
CA LYS A 181 -6.35 15.08 -17.29
C LYS A 181 -7.60 14.48 -17.95
N PHE A 182 -8.77 14.97 -17.56
CA PHE A 182 -10.03 14.66 -18.24
C PHE A 182 -9.96 15.33 -19.63
N CYS A 183 -9.89 14.55 -20.70
CA CYS A 183 -10.11 15.07 -22.04
C CYS A 183 -11.63 15.15 -22.26
N THR A 184 -12.19 16.35 -22.20
CA THR A 184 -13.64 16.61 -22.36
C THR A 184 -14.17 16.22 -23.73
N ASP A 185 -13.30 15.97 -24.71
CA ASP A 185 -13.67 15.89 -26.12
C ASP A 185 -13.84 14.45 -26.64
N CYS A 186 -13.31 13.42 -25.97
CA CYS A 186 -13.34 12.05 -26.52
C CYS A 186 -14.05 10.99 -25.65
N ASN A 187 -14.53 11.34 -24.46
CA ASN A 187 -15.32 10.48 -23.56
C ASN A 187 -14.78 9.04 -23.35
N LEU A 188 -13.47 8.84 -23.55
CA LEU A 188 -12.78 7.55 -23.45
C LEU A 188 -11.76 7.64 -22.31
N MET A 189 -11.99 6.89 -21.24
CA MET A 189 -10.95 6.61 -20.24
C MET A 189 -9.93 5.66 -20.85
N LYS A 190 -8.85 6.20 -21.43
CA LYS A 190 -7.62 5.43 -21.66
C LYS A 190 -6.46 6.09 -20.94
N ARG A 191 -5.81 5.28 -20.09
CA ARG A 191 -4.55 5.53 -19.39
C ARG A 191 -3.49 5.94 -20.41
N LEU A 192 -3.14 7.22 -20.46
CA LEU A 192 -1.88 7.61 -21.09
C LEU A 192 -0.82 7.54 -19.98
N PRO A 193 0.31 6.83 -20.17
CA PRO A 193 1.49 7.12 -19.36
C PRO A 193 1.85 8.60 -19.57
N ASP A 194 2.46 9.25 -18.57
CA ASP A 194 2.97 10.62 -18.74
C ASP A 194 3.70 10.70 -20.10
N PRO A 195 3.38 11.68 -20.97
CA PRO A 195 4.10 11.79 -22.22
C PRO A 195 5.57 12.00 -21.87
N ASP A 196 6.43 11.10 -22.34
CA ASP A 196 7.84 11.38 -22.47
C ASP A 196 7.96 12.73 -23.19
N PRO A 197 8.76 13.70 -22.71
CA PRO A 197 9.03 14.93 -23.44
C PRO A 197 9.48 14.70 -24.91
N ASN A 198 9.94 13.48 -25.23
CA ASN A 198 10.33 13.04 -26.57
C ASN A 198 9.23 12.33 -27.39
N ASP A 199 8.03 12.10 -26.85
CA ASP A 199 6.91 11.44 -27.56
C ASP A 199 6.06 12.41 -28.41
N TRP A 200 6.46 13.68 -28.46
CA TRP A 200 5.90 14.69 -29.36
C TRP A 200 6.90 14.97 -30.47
N PHE A 201 6.50 14.70 -31.70
CA PHE A 201 7.27 15.12 -32.87
C PHE A 201 6.57 16.29 -33.55
N CYS A 202 7.40 17.22 -34.00
CA CYS A 202 7.01 18.31 -34.88
C CYS A 202 6.97 17.73 -36.30
N ASP A 203 5.82 17.81 -36.98
CA ASP A 203 5.80 17.50 -38.42
C ASP A 203 6.45 18.62 -39.23
N ASP A 204 6.64 18.38 -40.54
CA ASP A 204 7.27 19.33 -41.47
C ASP A 204 6.47 20.65 -41.65
N ASP A 205 5.26 20.74 -41.08
CA ASP A 205 4.38 21.92 -41.08
C ASP A 205 4.37 22.68 -39.72
N GLU A 206 5.32 22.39 -38.83
CA GLU A 206 5.42 22.96 -37.46
C GLU A 206 4.23 22.63 -36.53
N LYS A 207 3.52 21.53 -36.78
CA LYS A 207 2.40 21.08 -35.94
C LYS A 207 2.86 20.01 -34.97
N TYR A 208 2.45 20.15 -33.71
CA TYR A 208 2.72 19.14 -32.67
C TYR A 208 1.69 18.01 -32.79
N VAL A 209 2.16 16.82 -33.14
CA VAL A 209 1.31 15.64 -33.36
C VAL A 209 1.52 14.62 -32.25
N CYS A 210 0.41 14.10 -31.71
CA CYS A 210 0.46 13.03 -30.71
C CYS A 210 0.87 11.70 -31.36
N GLY A 211 2.02 11.13 -30.97
CA GLY A 211 2.53 9.87 -31.52
C GLY A 211 1.66 8.63 -31.28
N VAL A 212 0.66 8.71 -30.40
CA VAL A 212 -0.27 7.61 -30.07
C VAL A 212 -1.60 7.72 -30.82
N THR A 213 -2.05 8.94 -31.13
CA THR A 213 -3.41 9.18 -31.68
C THR A 213 -3.43 9.85 -33.05
N GLY A 214 -2.30 10.40 -33.51
CA GLY A 214 -2.19 11.13 -34.77
C GLY A 214 -2.90 12.48 -34.78
N LYS A 215 -3.44 12.94 -33.63
CA LYS A 215 -4.13 14.23 -33.54
C LYS A 215 -3.15 15.39 -33.41
N VAL A 216 -3.45 16.47 -34.13
CA VAL A 216 -2.73 17.74 -34.10
C VAL A 216 -3.20 18.62 -32.95
N LEU A 217 -2.28 19.14 -32.14
CA LEU A 217 -2.56 20.16 -31.12
C LEU A 217 -3.01 21.47 -31.78
N SER A 218 -4.22 21.93 -31.47
CA SER A 218 -4.70 23.26 -31.85
C SER A 218 -3.88 24.34 -31.15
N GLU A 219 -3.63 25.48 -31.80
CA GLU A 219 -2.82 26.60 -31.28
C GLU A 219 -3.21 27.07 -29.87
N ALA A 220 -4.48 26.97 -29.50
CA ALA A 220 -5.00 27.35 -28.18
C ALA A 220 -4.56 26.45 -27.01
N ASN A 221 -3.97 25.28 -27.27
CA ASN A 221 -3.59 24.29 -26.26
C ASN A 221 -2.08 24.00 -26.25
N ARG A 222 -1.25 24.86 -26.86
CA ARG A 222 0.21 24.76 -26.75
C ARG A 222 0.62 24.85 -25.26
N PRO A 223 1.42 23.91 -24.73
CA PRO A 223 1.90 24.02 -23.36
C PRO A 223 2.83 25.24 -23.25
N TYR A 224 2.34 26.30 -22.60
CA TYR A 224 3.06 27.46 -22.07
C TYR A 224 4.42 27.78 -22.73
N GLU A 225 4.41 28.72 -23.69
CA GLU A 225 5.53 29.63 -23.89
C GLU A 225 5.79 30.37 -22.56
N LYS A 226 6.85 29.98 -21.86
CA LYS A 226 7.73 30.84 -21.06
C LYS A 226 8.77 29.98 -20.36
N GLN A 227 9.89 29.76 -21.04
CA GLN A 227 11.18 29.74 -20.36
C GLN A 227 12.00 30.91 -20.93
N PRO A 228 12.68 31.70 -20.08
CA PRO A 228 13.61 32.70 -20.57
C PRO A 228 14.74 31.98 -21.30
N THR A 229 15.11 32.51 -22.46
CA THR A 229 16.29 32.10 -23.21
C THR A 229 17.50 32.01 -22.25
N PRO A 230 18.24 30.90 -22.21
CA PRO A 230 19.54 30.89 -21.56
C PRO A 230 20.43 31.95 -22.25
N PRO A 231 21.16 32.79 -21.51
CA PRO A 231 22.13 33.68 -22.12
C PRO A 231 23.24 32.81 -22.71
N ASP A 232 23.66 33.16 -23.92
CA ASP A 232 24.77 32.58 -24.67
C ASP A 232 24.48 31.28 -25.44
N CYS A 233 23.93 31.42 -26.65
CA CYS A 233 24.41 30.61 -27.77
C CYS A 233 24.39 31.46 -29.07
N PRO A 234 25.53 31.66 -29.74
CA PRO A 234 25.69 32.65 -30.79
C PRO A 234 25.57 32.06 -32.22
N ILE A 235 25.17 32.92 -33.17
CA ILE A 235 25.39 32.87 -34.65
C ILE A 235 24.57 31.78 -35.42
N LEU A 236 23.92 31.97 -36.59
CA LEU A 236 24.23 32.74 -37.80
C LEU A 236 22.99 33.12 -38.64
N ASP A 237 23.09 34.31 -39.25
CA ASP A 237 22.42 34.89 -40.41
C ASP A 237 21.59 33.97 -41.34
N LYS A 238 20.32 34.34 -41.56
CA LYS A 238 19.85 35.08 -42.75
C LYS A 238 18.40 35.54 -42.60
#